data_AF-A0A2P2GKL9-F1
#
_entry.id   AF-A0A2P2GKL9-F1
#
_cell.length_a   1.000
_cell.length_b   1.000
_cell.length_c   1.000
_cell.angle_alpha   90.00
_cell.angle_beta   90.00
_cell.angle_gamma   90.00
#
_symmetry.space_group_name_H-M   'P 1'
#
loop_
_entity.id
_entity.type
_entity.pdbx_description
1 polymer ?
#
loop_
_entity_poly.entity_id
_entity_poly.type
_entity_poly.pdbx_seq_one_letter_code
_entity_poly.pdbx_strand_id
1 'polypeptide(L)'
;MDIQPYTTSETLSVGRPWLMSMLGIEANQTVTLDLTAFDQNIHWLEASKYQPERRLKSGIPLGRNTATGLYEPYAAVTNEVQSVTVTGAPTGGTFTLTLNGQTAAAIAYNATAAAVQAALVALSNINPGDVTVTGNAGGPYTVTFGGQYLGDNVTQMTATASLTGGTTPGVTVATTTGGGTATASDGTQLFAGFLFTEVSFYPGSTKAAAPLMVHGQIDVAKLPVAFDPKDVPAGSNTQFVYKV
;
A
#
# COMPACT_ATOMS: atom_id res chain seq x y z
N MET A 1 -10.03 -7.17 53.70
CA MET A 1 -9.77 -6.84 52.28
C MET A 1 -10.75 -5.74 51.94
N ASP A 2 -10.27 -4.52 51.69
CA ASP A 2 -11.12 -3.47 51.16
C ASP A 2 -11.28 -3.71 49.65
N ILE A 3 -12.54 -3.81 49.21
CA ILE A 3 -12.92 -3.86 47.79
C ILE A 3 -13.41 -2.47 47.43
N GLN A 4 -12.66 -1.74 46.60
CA GLN A 4 -13.10 -0.47 46.05
C GLN A 4 -13.65 -0.67 44.63
N PRO A 5 -14.91 -0.32 44.36
CA PRO A 5 -15.44 -0.30 43.00
C PRO A 5 -14.82 0.89 42.24
N TYR A 6 -14.19 0.58 41.10
CA TYR A 6 -13.66 1.59 40.18
C TYR A 6 -14.70 1.82 39.07
N THR A 7 -15.03 3.08 38.78
CA THR A 7 -15.90 3.45 37.66
C THR A 7 -15.08 4.33 36.72
N THR A 8 -14.98 3.93 35.46
CA THR A 8 -14.40 4.73 34.39
C THR A 8 -15.50 5.29 33.50
N SER A 9 -15.31 6.51 33.03
CA SER A 9 -16.09 7.09 31.95
C SER A 9 -15.14 7.49 30.83
N GLU A 10 -15.41 7.04 29.60
CA GLU A 10 -14.66 7.41 28.40
C GLU A 10 -15.59 8.15 27.45
N THR A 11 -15.15 9.30 26.93
CA THR A 11 -15.88 10.04 25.90
C THR A 11 -15.42 9.58 24.53
N LEU A 12 -16.30 8.88 23.82
CA LEU A 12 -16.00 8.16 22.60
C LEU A 12 -16.17 9.08 21.38
N SER A 13 -15.15 9.22 20.55
CA SER A 13 -15.41 9.38 19.12
C SER A 13 -15.57 7.97 18.55
N VAL A 14 -16.80 7.43 18.57
CA VAL A 14 -17.19 6.22 17.80
C VAL A 14 -17.26 6.58 16.31
N GLY A 15 -16.23 7.29 15.84
CA GLY A 15 -16.12 7.67 14.46
C GLY A 15 -15.67 6.46 13.68
N ARG A 16 -16.39 6.14 12.61
CA ARG A 16 -15.78 5.48 11.45
C ARG A 16 -15.51 6.60 10.44
N PRO A 17 -14.53 7.49 10.72
CA PRO A 17 -14.28 8.63 9.85
C PRO A 17 -13.86 8.18 8.45
N TRP A 18 -13.35 6.95 8.34
CA TRP A 18 -13.03 6.22 7.12
C TRP A 18 -14.25 5.72 6.33
N LEU A 19 -15.44 5.63 6.94
CA LEU A 19 -16.65 5.13 6.29
C LEU A 19 -17.43 6.29 5.65
N MET A 20 -17.57 6.27 4.33
CA MET A 20 -18.16 7.38 3.58
C MET A 20 -19.67 7.28 3.36
N SER A 21 -20.24 6.08 3.52
CA SER A 21 -21.66 5.83 3.32
C SER A 21 -22.16 4.70 4.23
N MET A 22 -23.40 4.83 4.70
CA MET A 22 -24.11 3.75 5.39
C MET A 22 -24.80 2.79 4.42
N LEU A 23 -24.87 3.10 3.12
CA LEU A 23 -25.43 2.17 2.13
C LEU A 23 -24.45 1.02 1.88
N GLY A 24 -24.94 -0.22 1.97
CA GLY A 24 -24.12 -1.41 1.80
C GLY A 24 -23.29 -1.77 3.05
N ILE A 25 -23.78 -1.50 4.26
CA ILE A 25 -23.16 -1.99 5.51
C ILE A 25 -23.92 -3.17 6.14
N GLU A 26 -24.93 -3.69 5.44
CA GLU A 26 -25.90 -4.65 5.98
C GLU A 26 -25.46 -6.11 5.87
N ALA A 27 -24.36 -6.40 5.16
CA ALA A 27 -23.86 -7.76 4.91
C ALA A 27 -22.46 -8.01 5.51
N ASN A 28 -22.27 -7.61 6.77
CA ASN A 28 -21.02 -7.86 7.47
C ASN A 28 -20.88 -9.34 7.81
N GLN A 29 -19.68 -9.88 7.64
CA GLN A 29 -19.40 -11.27 7.98
C GLN A 29 -18.77 -11.34 9.37
N THR A 30 -19.23 -12.26 10.20
CA THR A 30 -18.53 -12.55 11.47
C THR A 30 -17.31 -13.39 11.18
N VAL A 31 -16.15 -12.90 11.61
CA VAL A 31 -14.86 -13.56 11.47
C VAL A 31 -14.16 -13.72 12.81
N THR A 32 -13.18 -14.62 12.88
CA THR A 32 -12.31 -14.76 14.05
C THR A 32 -10.95 -14.18 13.74
N LEU A 33 -10.54 -13.17 14.51
CA LEU A 33 -9.22 -12.56 14.42
C LEU A 33 -8.17 -13.43 15.13
N ASP A 34 -6.95 -13.44 14.62
CA ASP A 34 -5.77 -13.84 15.39
C ASP A 34 -5.13 -12.61 16.02
N LEU A 35 -5.38 -12.39 17.32
CA LEU A 35 -4.90 -11.22 18.03
C LEU A 35 -3.38 -11.17 18.17
N THR A 36 -2.68 -12.30 17.99
CA THR A 36 -1.22 -12.36 18.12
C THR A 36 -0.50 -11.67 16.96
N ALA A 37 -1.17 -11.51 15.81
CA ALA A 37 -0.65 -10.80 14.64
C ALA A 37 -0.85 -9.27 14.71
N PHE A 38 -1.63 -8.75 15.68
CA PHE A 38 -1.93 -7.32 15.77
C PHE A 38 -0.93 -6.56 16.65
N ASP A 39 -0.13 -5.71 16.01
CA ASP A 39 0.80 -4.81 16.68
C ASP A 39 0.11 -3.73 17.56
N GLN A 40 0.70 -3.49 18.73
CA GLN A 40 0.21 -2.56 19.77
C GLN A 40 0.36 -1.07 19.43
N ASN A 41 1.24 -0.69 18.50
CA ASN A 41 1.45 0.71 18.13
C ASN A 41 0.71 1.06 16.84
N ILE A 42 0.48 0.06 15.99
CA ILE A 42 -0.18 0.20 14.70
C ILE A 42 -1.69 -0.02 14.84
N HIS A 43 -2.10 -1.18 15.34
CA HIS A 43 -3.49 -1.65 15.24
C HIS A 43 -4.35 -1.31 16.46
N TRP A 44 -3.72 -1.23 17.62
CA TRP A 44 -4.34 -0.72 18.83
C TRP A 44 -3.38 0.28 19.46
N LEU A 45 -3.70 0.76 20.66
CA LEU A 45 -2.76 1.47 21.52
C LEU A 45 -3.14 1.14 22.95
N GLU A 46 -2.15 0.88 23.79
CA GLU A 46 -2.39 0.78 25.23
C GLU A 46 -2.60 2.20 25.79
N ALA A 47 -3.85 2.57 26.01
CA ALA A 47 -4.18 3.89 26.53
C ALA A 47 -3.82 4.04 28.02
N SER A 48 -3.75 2.94 28.79
CA SER A 48 -3.19 2.93 30.15
C SER A 48 -2.92 1.51 30.66
N LYS A 49 -1.86 1.34 31.47
CA LYS A 49 -1.55 0.10 32.21
C LYS A 49 -2.72 -0.39 33.08
N TYR A 50 -3.63 0.51 33.45
CA TYR A 50 -4.76 0.22 34.34
C TYR A 50 -6.07 -0.07 33.60
N GLN A 51 -6.10 0.01 32.27
CA GLN A 51 -7.28 -0.39 31.52
C GLN A 51 -7.35 -1.92 31.41
N PRO A 52 -8.48 -2.54 31.82
CA PRO A 52 -8.62 -3.99 31.79
C PRO A 52 -8.79 -4.55 30.37
N GLU A 53 -9.18 -3.72 29.41
CA GLU A 53 -9.45 -4.11 28.02
C GLU A 53 -8.57 -3.34 27.05
N ARG A 54 -8.12 -4.04 26.01
CA ARG A 54 -7.44 -3.48 24.84
C ARG A 54 -8.42 -3.35 23.70
N ARG A 55 -8.25 -2.38 22.82
CA ARG A 55 -9.23 -2.09 21.76
C ARG A 55 -8.54 -1.97 20.41
N LEU A 56 -8.87 -2.86 19.49
CA LEU A 56 -8.46 -2.74 18.09
C LEU A 56 -9.17 -1.55 17.44
N LYS A 57 -8.42 -0.75 16.67
CA LYS A 57 -8.96 0.37 15.90
C LYS A 57 -9.91 -0.15 14.82
N SER A 58 -11.00 0.56 14.58
CA SER A 58 -11.90 0.29 13.44
C SER A 58 -11.27 0.73 12.12
N GLY A 59 -11.49 0.00 11.04
CA GLY A 59 -10.97 0.30 9.70
C GLY A 59 -9.63 -0.37 9.38
N ILE A 60 -9.15 -1.30 10.21
CA ILE A 60 -7.93 -2.07 9.89
C ILE A 60 -8.22 -2.96 8.67
N PRO A 61 -7.38 -2.93 7.61
CA PRO A 61 -7.49 -3.88 6.51
C PRO A 61 -7.07 -5.27 6.98
N LEU A 62 -7.84 -6.30 6.62
CA LEU A 62 -7.62 -7.68 7.05
C LEU A 62 -7.42 -8.61 5.85
N GLY A 63 -6.54 -9.59 6.03
CA GLY A 63 -6.36 -10.75 5.16
C GLY A 63 -6.73 -12.04 5.91
N ARG A 64 -7.04 -13.10 5.17
CA ARG A 64 -7.35 -14.42 5.77
C ARG A 64 -6.17 -15.36 5.62
N ASN A 65 -5.65 -15.84 6.74
CA ASN A 65 -4.69 -16.92 6.74
C ASN A 65 -5.39 -18.22 6.31
N THR A 66 -4.97 -18.78 5.19
CA THR A 66 -5.56 -19.97 4.58
C THR A 66 -5.28 -21.25 5.36
N ALA A 67 -4.18 -21.30 6.11
CA ALA A 67 -3.82 -22.45 6.94
C ALA A 67 -4.65 -22.51 8.23
N THR A 68 -4.81 -21.37 8.91
CA THR A 68 -5.53 -21.31 10.21
C THR A 68 -7.01 -20.96 10.06
N GLY A 69 -7.39 -20.36 8.93
CA GLY A 69 -8.71 -19.82 8.67
C GLY A 69 -9.01 -18.52 9.43
N LEU A 70 -8.06 -18.00 10.21
CA LEU A 70 -8.18 -16.78 11.02
C LEU A 70 -7.89 -15.54 10.18
N TYR A 71 -8.35 -14.40 10.68
CA TYR A 71 -8.12 -13.10 10.05
C TYR A 71 -7.04 -12.34 10.79
N GLU A 72 -6.09 -11.81 10.03
CA GLU A 72 -4.89 -11.11 10.48
C GLU A 72 -4.82 -9.75 9.77
N PRO A 73 -4.01 -8.80 10.24
CA PRO A 73 -3.72 -7.59 9.48
C PRO A 73 -3.32 -7.92 8.05
N TYR A 74 -3.91 -7.22 7.09
CA TYR A 74 -3.59 -7.38 5.67
C TYR A 74 -2.10 -7.14 5.45
N ALA A 75 -1.41 -8.15 4.91
CA ALA A 75 -0.01 -8.04 4.53
C ALA A 75 0.07 -7.32 3.18
N ALA A 76 0.19 -5.99 3.21
CA ALA A 76 0.28 -5.20 1.99
C ALA A 76 1.49 -5.63 1.13
N VAL A 77 1.28 -5.73 -0.18
CA VAL A 77 2.36 -5.92 -1.14
C VAL A 77 3.16 -4.63 -1.26
N THR A 78 4.48 -4.75 -1.45
CA THR A 78 5.35 -3.60 -1.67
C THR A 78 5.64 -3.48 -3.15
N ASN A 79 5.31 -2.33 -3.74
CA ASN A 79 5.62 -2.06 -5.14
C ASN A 79 7.11 -1.89 -5.38
N GLU A 80 7.54 -2.37 -6.55
CA GLU A 80 8.86 -2.00 -7.06
C GLU A 80 8.90 -0.51 -7.37
N VAL A 81 9.93 0.16 -6.86
CA VAL A 81 10.23 1.56 -7.15
C VAL A 81 11.65 1.67 -7.66
N GLN A 82 11.80 2.26 -8.84
CA GLN A 82 13.08 2.56 -9.47
C GLN A 82 13.26 4.06 -9.65
N SER A 83 14.45 4.56 -9.37
CA SER A 83 14.83 5.94 -9.64
C SER A 83 15.61 6.03 -10.95
N VAL A 84 15.26 7.01 -11.78
CA VAL A 84 16.00 7.38 -12.99
C VAL A 84 16.58 8.77 -12.78
N THR A 85 17.90 8.88 -12.75
CA THR A 85 18.60 10.14 -12.49
C THR A 85 19.44 10.55 -13.70
N VAL A 86 19.21 11.75 -14.23
CA VAL A 86 20.08 12.38 -15.22
C VAL A 86 21.22 13.06 -14.49
N THR A 87 22.46 12.72 -14.81
CA THR A 87 23.68 13.22 -14.15
C THR A 87 24.50 14.11 -15.06
N GLY A 88 25.44 14.87 -14.50
CA GLY A 88 26.41 15.66 -15.26
C GLY A 88 25.88 16.94 -15.92
N ALA A 89 24.64 17.37 -15.59
CA ALA A 89 24.03 18.61 -16.04
C ALA A 89 24.09 18.84 -17.57
N PRO A 90 23.57 17.90 -18.40
CA PRO A 90 23.51 18.08 -19.84
C PRO A 90 22.71 19.33 -20.23
N THR A 91 23.08 19.94 -21.35
CA THR A 91 22.37 21.08 -21.95
C THR A 91 21.59 20.68 -23.21
N GLY A 92 21.67 19.40 -23.60
CA GLY A 92 20.98 18.88 -24.77
C GLY A 92 21.08 17.36 -24.88
N GLY A 93 20.44 16.83 -25.93
CA GLY A 93 20.43 15.41 -26.24
C GLY A 93 19.25 14.65 -25.64
N THR A 94 19.28 13.34 -25.80
CA THR A 94 18.21 12.43 -25.41
C THR A 94 18.75 11.19 -24.73
N PHE A 95 17.89 10.50 -24.00
CA PHE A 95 18.16 9.18 -23.45
C PHE A 95 17.00 8.23 -23.75
N THR A 96 17.26 6.94 -23.69
CA THR A 96 16.22 5.89 -23.78
C THR A 96 16.26 5.03 -22.52
N LEU A 97 15.10 4.51 -22.14
CA LEU A 97 14.94 3.52 -21.07
C LEU A 97 14.57 2.18 -21.69
N THR A 98 15.19 1.10 -21.22
CA THR A 98 14.91 -0.26 -21.68
C THR A 98 14.47 -1.12 -20.51
N LEU A 99 13.30 -1.74 -20.64
CA LEU A 99 12.74 -2.70 -19.69
C LEU A 99 12.53 -4.05 -20.38
N ASN A 100 13.13 -5.11 -19.84
CA ASN A 100 12.97 -6.48 -20.34
C ASN A 100 13.16 -6.62 -21.87
N GLY A 101 14.15 -5.92 -22.42
CA GLY A 101 14.48 -5.95 -23.85
C GLY A 101 13.68 -4.99 -24.73
N GLN A 102 12.65 -4.31 -24.22
CA GLN A 102 11.90 -3.30 -24.94
C GLN A 102 12.43 -1.89 -24.63
N THR A 103 12.80 -1.14 -25.67
CA THR A 103 13.38 0.20 -25.54
C THR A 103 12.37 1.28 -25.89
N ALA A 104 12.26 2.27 -25.01
CA ALA A 104 11.34 3.40 -25.19
C ALA A 104 11.84 4.33 -26.29
N ALA A 105 10.93 5.14 -26.83
CA ALA A 105 11.31 6.24 -27.72
C ALA A 105 12.28 7.20 -27.03
N ALA A 106 13.04 7.97 -27.82
CA ALA A 106 14.01 8.94 -27.29
C ALA A 106 13.32 9.99 -26.40
N ILE A 107 13.80 10.12 -25.17
CA ILE A 107 13.31 11.04 -24.15
C ILE A 107 14.30 12.21 -24.05
N ALA A 108 13.80 13.45 -24.10
CA ALA A 108 14.65 14.64 -23.94
C ALA A 108 15.32 14.69 -22.55
N TYR A 109 16.54 15.22 -22.48
CA TYR A 109 17.30 15.31 -21.23
C TYR A 109 16.55 16.04 -20.09
N ASN A 110 15.68 16.99 -20.44
CA ASN A 110 14.87 17.81 -19.54
C ASN A 110 13.37 17.45 -19.59
N ALA A 111 13.02 16.25 -20.03
CA ALA A 111 11.63 15.81 -20.14
C ALA A 111 10.86 15.96 -18.81
N THR A 112 9.55 16.14 -18.88
CA THR A 112 8.70 16.10 -17.68
C THR A 112 8.45 14.65 -17.26
N ALA A 113 8.10 14.40 -16.00
CA ALA A 113 7.71 13.07 -15.54
C ALA A 113 6.58 12.45 -16.39
N ALA A 114 5.62 13.27 -16.85
CA ALA A 114 4.54 12.82 -17.74
C ALA A 114 5.07 12.36 -19.11
N ALA A 115 6.08 13.04 -19.68
CA ALA A 115 6.69 12.62 -20.93
C ALA A 115 7.49 11.31 -20.77
N VAL A 116 8.18 11.14 -19.63
CA VAL A 116 8.86 9.88 -19.29
C VAL A 116 7.84 8.74 -19.13
N GLN A 117 6.73 8.99 -18.42
CA GLN A 117 5.65 8.02 -18.26
C GLN A 117 5.05 7.60 -19.60
N ALA A 118 4.76 8.56 -20.48
CA ALA A 118 4.22 8.29 -21.80
C ALA A 118 5.17 7.43 -22.64
N ALA A 119 6.49 7.67 -22.54
CA ALA A 119 7.50 6.86 -23.23
C ALA A 119 7.56 5.42 -22.70
N LEU A 120 7.40 5.21 -21.39
CA LEU A 120 7.35 3.88 -20.78
C LEU A 120 6.04 3.13 -21.11
N VAL A 121 4.90 3.81 -21.06
CA VAL A 121 3.59 3.20 -21.41
C VAL A 121 3.49 2.84 -22.91
N ALA A 122 4.35 3.40 -23.76
CA ALA A 122 4.45 3.02 -25.17
C ALA A 122 5.20 1.69 -25.40
N LEU A 123 5.85 1.12 -24.38
CA LEU A 123 6.48 -0.19 -24.49
C LEU A 123 5.42 -1.30 -24.59
N SER A 124 5.66 -2.29 -25.44
CA SER A 124 4.69 -3.39 -25.66
C SER A 124 4.49 -4.32 -24.45
N ASN A 125 5.31 -4.20 -23.42
CA ASN A 125 5.23 -4.96 -22.18
C ASN A 125 4.62 -4.16 -21.02
N ILE A 126 4.23 -2.90 -21.23
CA ILE A 126 3.61 -2.04 -20.21
C ILE A 126 2.23 -1.63 -20.70
N ASN A 127 1.20 -1.88 -19.90
CA ASN A 127 -0.14 -1.35 -20.14
C ASN A 127 -0.34 0.00 -19.43
N PRO A 128 -1.30 0.82 -19.89
CA PRO A 128 -1.72 2.00 -19.14
C PRO A 128 -2.13 1.63 -17.70
N GLY A 129 -1.47 2.25 -16.72
CA GLY A 129 -1.68 1.98 -15.29
C GLY A 129 -0.63 1.09 -14.63
N ASP A 130 0.21 0.40 -15.40
CA ASP A 130 1.27 -0.46 -14.84
C ASP A 130 2.46 0.33 -14.29
N VAL A 131 2.62 1.59 -14.71
CA VAL A 131 3.70 2.46 -14.26
C VAL A 131 3.20 3.86 -13.95
N THR A 132 3.60 4.39 -12.80
CA THR A 132 3.45 5.80 -12.42
C THR A 132 4.82 6.45 -12.30
N VAL A 133 5.03 7.60 -12.98
CA VAL A 133 6.28 8.36 -12.88
C VAL A 133 6.02 9.70 -12.22
N THR A 134 6.84 10.03 -11.23
CA THR A 134 6.84 11.33 -10.55
C THR A 134 8.24 11.95 -10.58
N GLY A 135 8.37 13.25 -10.33
CA GLY A 135 9.66 13.95 -10.34
C GLY A 135 9.62 15.27 -11.12
N ASN A 136 10.68 16.06 -10.96
CA ASN A 136 10.84 17.33 -11.67
C ASN A 136 11.29 17.11 -13.12
N ALA A 137 11.09 18.13 -13.97
CA ALA A 137 11.63 18.11 -15.31
C ALA A 137 13.17 18.01 -15.27
N GLY A 138 13.75 17.05 -15.98
CA GLY A 138 15.18 16.72 -15.89
C GLY A 138 15.55 15.74 -14.76
N GLY A 139 14.58 15.31 -13.96
CA GLY A 139 14.76 14.32 -12.91
C GLY A 139 15.28 14.88 -11.58
N PRO A 140 15.56 13.99 -10.60
CA PRO A 140 15.37 12.54 -10.66
C PRO A 140 13.89 12.17 -10.80
N TYR A 141 13.62 11.10 -11.54
CA TYR A 141 12.29 10.54 -11.70
C TYR A 141 12.13 9.31 -10.83
N THR A 142 11.03 9.24 -10.09
CA THR A 142 10.62 8.06 -9.33
C THR A 142 9.60 7.30 -10.16
N VAL A 143 9.94 6.08 -10.55
CA VAL A 143 9.12 5.16 -11.35
C VAL A 143 8.60 4.07 -10.43
N THR A 144 7.30 4.07 -10.18
CA THR A 144 6.62 3.04 -9.38
C THR A 144 5.91 2.07 -10.31
N PHE A 145 6.19 0.78 -10.17
CA PHE A 145 5.55 -0.30 -10.90
C PHE A 145 4.34 -0.81 -10.10
N GLY A 146 3.20 -0.91 -10.78
CA GLY A 146 1.95 -1.45 -10.26
C GLY A 146 1.22 -2.23 -11.34
N GLY A 147 -0.11 -2.29 -11.27
CA GLY A 147 -0.93 -2.97 -12.27
C GLY A 147 -0.52 -4.44 -12.43
N GLN A 148 -0.09 -4.84 -13.62
CA GLN A 148 0.39 -6.22 -13.85
C GLN A 148 1.70 -6.55 -13.10
N TYR A 149 2.49 -5.54 -12.71
CA TYR A 149 3.76 -5.68 -11.98
C TYR A 149 3.59 -5.47 -10.47
N LEU A 150 2.34 -5.47 -9.99
CA LEU A 150 2.06 -5.17 -8.60
C LEU A 150 2.65 -6.23 -7.66
N GLY A 151 3.51 -5.79 -6.75
CA GLY A 151 4.26 -6.68 -5.85
C GLY A 151 5.38 -7.49 -6.52
N ASP A 152 5.57 -7.38 -7.84
CA ASP A 152 6.65 -8.08 -8.54
C ASP A 152 7.98 -7.35 -8.34
N ASN A 153 9.03 -8.12 -8.09
CA ASN A 153 10.40 -7.61 -8.20
C ASN A 153 10.75 -7.46 -9.69
N VAL A 154 10.53 -6.26 -10.23
CA VAL A 154 10.80 -5.98 -11.64
C VAL A 154 12.30 -5.83 -11.86
N THR A 155 12.82 -6.39 -12.96
CA THR A 155 14.23 -6.19 -13.32
C THR A 155 14.51 -4.70 -13.49
N GLN A 156 15.65 -4.25 -12.95
CA GLN A 156 16.06 -2.85 -13.06
C GLN A 156 16.15 -2.42 -14.53
N MET A 157 15.51 -1.31 -14.87
CA MET A 157 15.64 -0.73 -16.20
C MET A 157 17.09 -0.36 -16.49
N THR A 158 17.46 -0.40 -17.77
CA THR A 158 18.74 0.13 -18.24
C THR A 158 18.49 1.42 -19.02
N ALA A 159 19.47 2.32 -18.99
CA ALA A 159 19.39 3.59 -19.72
C ALA A 159 20.54 3.70 -20.72
N THR A 160 20.24 4.20 -21.92
CA THR A 160 21.27 4.61 -22.89
C THR A 160 21.17 6.10 -23.10
N ALA A 161 22.29 6.81 -22.95
CA ALA A 161 22.35 8.27 -23.01
C ALA A 161 23.09 8.72 -24.27
N SER A 162 22.47 9.62 -25.04
CA SER A 162 23.10 10.40 -26.11
C SER A 162 22.97 11.88 -25.74
N LEU A 163 23.63 12.24 -24.65
CA LEU A 163 23.54 13.56 -24.00
C LEU A 163 24.73 14.43 -24.36
N THR A 164 24.51 15.74 -24.41
CA THR A 164 25.54 16.73 -24.77
C THR A 164 25.61 17.86 -23.75
N GLY A 165 26.78 18.48 -23.63
CA GLY A 165 27.04 19.54 -22.66
C GLY A 165 27.28 19.02 -21.25
N GLY A 166 27.59 19.93 -20.32
CA GLY A 166 27.83 19.59 -18.91
C GLY A 166 29.16 18.84 -18.66
N THR A 167 29.26 18.21 -17.49
CA THR A 167 30.43 17.42 -17.06
C THR A 167 30.07 15.94 -17.02
N THR A 168 30.53 15.18 -18.01
CA THR A 168 30.28 13.73 -18.14
C THR A 168 28.80 13.37 -17.96
N PRO A 169 27.90 13.85 -18.85
CA PRO A 169 26.48 13.60 -18.71
C PRO A 169 26.14 12.12 -18.89
N GLY A 170 25.22 11.64 -18.07
CA GLY A 170 24.79 10.24 -18.08
C GLY A 170 23.38 10.08 -17.54
N VAL A 171 22.89 8.84 -17.57
CA VAL A 171 21.64 8.46 -16.91
C VAL A 171 21.92 7.21 -16.09
N THR A 172 21.57 7.27 -14.81
CA THR A 172 21.65 6.13 -13.90
C THR A 172 20.24 5.69 -13.54
N VAL A 173 20.05 4.37 -13.44
CA VAL A 173 18.84 3.76 -12.91
C VAL A 173 19.22 2.96 -11.69
N ALA A 174 18.41 3.03 -10.63
CA ALA A 174 18.59 2.25 -9.41
C ALA A 174 17.22 1.81 -8.86
N THR A 175 17.08 0.54 -8.48
CA THR A 175 15.95 0.09 -7.65
C THR A 175 16.10 0.69 -6.25
N THR A 176 15.16 1.55 -5.85
CA THR A 176 15.12 2.18 -4.52
C THR A 176 14.24 1.42 -3.54
N THR A 177 13.29 0.64 -4.05
CA THR A 177 12.47 -0.28 -3.26
C THR A 177 12.23 -1.50 -4.12
N GLY A 178 12.74 -2.64 -3.66
CA GLY A 178 12.47 -3.91 -4.31
C GLY A 178 10.99 -4.25 -4.20
N GLY A 179 10.37 -4.61 -5.31
CA GLY A 179 9.06 -5.22 -5.32
C GLY A 179 9.11 -6.50 -4.50
N GLY A 180 8.09 -6.71 -3.71
CA GLY A 180 7.97 -7.89 -2.88
C GLY A 180 6.54 -8.36 -2.91
N THR A 181 6.35 -9.63 -3.24
CA THR A 181 5.21 -10.37 -2.71
C THR A 181 5.21 -10.04 -1.22
N ALA A 182 4.09 -9.57 -0.69
CA ALA A 182 3.92 -9.52 0.76
C ALA A 182 4.58 -10.78 1.32
N THR A 183 5.51 -10.65 2.27
CA THR A 183 6.31 -11.81 2.73
C THR A 183 5.43 -12.97 3.18
N ALA A 184 4.16 -12.69 3.48
CA ALA A 184 3.07 -13.62 3.56
C ALA A 184 2.75 -14.34 2.23
N SER A 185 2.93 -15.66 2.24
CA SER A 185 2.35 -16.59 1.26
C SER A 185 1.18 -17.39 1.85
N ASP A 186 0.78 -17.08 3.08
CA ASP A 186 -0.24 -17.79 3.84
C ASP A 186 -1.68 -17.37 3.51
N GLY A 187 -1.88 -16.42 2.61
CA GLY A 187 -3.17 -15.90 2.19
C GLY A 187 -3.51 -14.52 2.77
N THR A 188 -2.77 -14.04 3.77
CA THR A 188 -2.98 -12.70 4.35
C THR A 188 -2.58 -11.57 3.40
N GLN A 189 -1.84 -11.89 2.33
CA GLN A 189 -1.57 -11.02 1.19
C GLN A 189 -2.78 -10.76 0.29
N LEU A 190 -3.89 -11.47 0.46
CA LEU A 190 -5.14 -11.17 -0.24
C LEU A 190 -6.05 -10.37 0.68
N PHE A 191 -6.37 -9.14 0.27
CA PHE A 191 -7.23 -8.27 1.04
C PHE A 191 -8.66 -8.83 1.08
N ALA A 192 -9.20 -9.03 2.28
CA ALA A 192 -10.52 -9.61 2.48
C ALA A 192 -11.57 -8.55 2.84
N GLY A 193 -11.19 -7.49 3.55
CA GLY A 193 -12.10 -6.45 3.98
C GLY A 193 -11.55 -5.61 5.13
N PHE A 194 -12.38 -4.70 5.64
CA PHE A 194 -12.01 -3.82 6.74
C PHE A 194 -12.69 -4.25 8.05
N LEU A 195 -11.98 -4.10 9.16
CA LEU A 195 -12.56 -4.29 10.48
C LEU A 195 -13.65 -3.24 10.73
N PHE A 196 -14.92 -3.65 10.72
CA PHE A 196 -16.05 -2.72 10.67
C PHE A 196 -16.18 -1.87 11.93
N THR A 197 -15.81 -2.41 13.08
CA THR A 197 -15.97 -1.74 14.38
C THR A 197 -14.79 -2.03 15.27
N GLU A 198 -14.58 -1.20 16.29
CA GLU A 198 -13.58 -1.49 17.31
C GLU A 198 -13.89 -2.81 18.01
N VAL A 199 -12.86 -3.61 18.28
CA VAL A 199 -12.99 -4.89 18.97
C VAL A 199 -12.23 -4.81 20.28
N SER A 200 -12.96 -4.89 21.39
CA SER A 200 -12.37 -5.03 22.72
C SER A 200 -11.89 -6.47 22.93
N PHE A 201 -10.75 -6.63 23.58
CA PHE A 201 -10.22 -7.92 24.00
C PHE A 201 -9.44 -7.81 25.31
N TYR A 202 -9.42 -8.89 26.09
CA TYR A 202 -8.64 -8.93 27.32
C TYR A 202 -7.16 -9.20 27.02
N PRO A 203 -6.21 -8.61 27.79
CA PRO A 203 -4.79 -8.98 27.71
C PRO A 203 -4.59 -10.49 27.81
N GLY A 204 -3.77 -11.05 26.91
CA GLY A 204 -3.52 -12.49 26.82
C GLY A 204 -4.51 -13.28 25.95
N SER A 205 -5.59 -12.65 25.47
CA SER A 205 -6.46 -13.26 24.47
C SER A 205 -5.73 -13.44 23.15
N THR A 206 -5.85 -14.62 22.54
CA THR A 206 -5.25 -14.91 21.23
C THR A 206 -6.26 -14.79 20.09
N LYS A 207 -7.56 -14.74 20.39
CA LYS A 207 -8.63 -14.67 19.40
C LYS A 207 -9.74 -13.71 19.84
N ALA A 208 -10.38 -13.07 18.86
CA ALA A 208 -11.61 -12.32 19.08
C ALA A 208 -12.56 -12.48 17.88
N ALA A 209 -13.86 -12.55 18.15
CA ALA A 209 -14.86 -12.44 17.09
C ALA A 209 -14.98 -10.98 16.67
N ALA A 210 -15.08 -10.74 15.36
CA ALA A 210 -15.13 -9.40 14.80
C ALA A 210 -16.04 -9.32 13.58
N PRO A 211 -16.70 -8.18 13.35
CA PRO A 211 -17.43 -7.94 12.10
C PRO A 211 -16.46 -7.47 11.01
N LEU A 212 -16.33 -8.26 9.96
CA LEU A 212 -15.65 -7.89 8.72
C LEU A 212 -16.64 -7.19 7.79
N MET A 213 -16.31 -5.96 7.41
CA MET A 213 -16.96 -5.28 6.30
C MET A 213 -16.36 -5.81 5.01
N VAL A 214 -17.19 -6.24 4.06
CA VAL A 214 -16.76 -6.86 2.80
C VAL A 214 -17.11 -6.05 1.55
N HIS A 215 -17.84 -4.94 1.69
CA HIS A 215 -18.12 -4.01 0.59
C HIS A 215 -18.50 -2.65 1.14
N GLY A 216 -18.36 -1.59 0.35
CA GLY A 216 -18.81 -0.23 0.70
C GLY A 216 -17.86 0.86 0.21
N GLN A 217 -18.01 2.07 0.77
CA GLN A 217 -17.24 3.25 0.35
C GLN A 217 -16.27 3.71 1.43
N ILE A 218 -15.00 3.87 1.08
CA ILE A 218 -13.89 4.06 2.04
C ILE A 218 -13.09 5.33 1.72
N ASP A 219 -12.84 6.12 2.76
CA ASP A 219 -11.88 7.23 2.78
C ASP A 219 -10.52 6.71 3.24
N VAL A 220 -9.63 6.38 2.31
CA VAL A 220 -8.34 5.73 2.63
C VAL A 220 -7.43 6.61 3.47
N ALA A 221 -7.55 7.94 3.32
CA ALA A 221 -6.77 8.91 4.08
C ALA A 221 -7.13 8.97 5.58
N LYS A 222 -8.26 8.37 5.97
CA LYS A 222 -8.75 8.34 7.36
C LYS A 222 -8.68 6.94 7.99
N LEU A 223 -8.12 5.96 7.29
CA LEU A 223 -7.89 4.63 7.85
C LEU A 223 -6.84 4.70 8.96
N PRO A 224 -6.95 3.86 10.01
CA PRO A 224 -5.98 3.83 11.10
C PRO A 224 -4.62 3.25 10.70
N VAL A 225 -4.58 2.55 9.56
CA VAL A 225 -3.40 1.89 8.99
C VAL A 225 -3.36 2.25 7.51
N ALA A 226 -2.17 2.52 6.98
CA ALA A 226 -1.99 2.84 5.57
C ALA A 226 -2.50 1.70 4.68
N PHE A 227 -3.25 2.06 3.65
CA PHE A 227 -3.78 1.15 2.66
C PHE A 227 -3.86 1.90 1.33
N ASP A 228 -3.13 1.43 0.32
CA ASP A 228 -3.26 1.93 -1.04
C ASP A 228 -4.12 0.95 -1.85
N PRO A 229 -5.31 1.36 -2.32
CA PRO A 229 -6.15 0.53 -3.19
C PRO A 229 -5.47 0.08 -4.49
N LYS A 230 -4.44 0.81 -4.95
CA LYS A 230 -3.66 0.42 -6.13
C LYS A 230 -2.77 -0.77 -5.85
N ASP A 231 -2.45 -0.99 -4.57
CA ASP A 231 -1.54 -2.04 -4.10
C ASP A 231 -2.30 -3.26 -3.59
N VAL A 232 -3.53 -3.45 -4.05
CA VAL A 232 -4.33 -4.62 -3.73
C VAL A 232 -4.15 -5.67 -4.82
N PRO A 233 -3.54 -6.84 -4.52
CA PRO A 233 -3.24 -7.85 -5.52
C PRO A 233 -4.51 -8.52 -6.06
N ALA A 234 -4.41 -9.02 -7.29
CA ALA A 234 -5.49 -9.77 -7.93
C ALA A 234 -5.94 -10.97 -7.06
N GLY A 235 -7.25 -11.24 -7.05
CA GLY A 235 -7.84 -12.25 -6.18
C GLY A 235 -8.26 -11.74 -4.80
N SER A 236 -7.87 -10.51 -4.45
CA SER A 236 -8.42 -9.79 -3.30
C SER A 236 -9.85 -9.32 -3.53
N ASN A 237 -10.52 -8.90 -2.46
CA ASN A 237 -11.86 -8.33 -2.49
C ASN A 237 -11.88 -6.96 -3.19
N THR A 238 -12.68 -6.85 -4.25
CA THR A 238 -12.83 -5.64 -5.10
C THR A 238 -14.16 -4.92 -4.90
N GLN A 239 -14.97 -5.30 -3.91
CA GLN A 239 -16.32 -4.75 -3.71
C GLN A 239 -16.34 -3.38 -3.00
N PHE A 240 -15.18 -2.72 -2.89
CA PHE A 240 -15.04 -1.41 -2.28
C PHE A 240 -14.81 -0.32 -3.30
N VAL A 241 -15.38 0.85 -3.04
CA VAL A 241 -15.12 2.07 -3.77
C VAL A 241 -14.30 2.99 -2.87
N TYR A 242 -13.20 3.52 -3.40
CA TYR A 242 -12.25 4.32 -2.64
C TYR A 242 -12.29 5.77 -3.08
N LYS A 243 -12.31 6.69 -2.12
CA LYS A 243 -11.91 8.07 -2.38
C LYS A 243 -10.43 8.18 -2.08
N VAL A 244 -9.65 8.38 -3.14
CA VAL A 244 -8.20 8.61 -3.11
C VAL A 244 -7.92 10.10 -3.11
#